data_AF-A0A397E0Y8-F1
#
_entry.id   AF-A0A397E0Y8-F1
#
_cell.length_a   1.000
_cell.length_b   1.000
_cell.length_c   1.000
_cell.angle_alpha   90.00
_cell.angle_beta   90.00
_cell.angle_gamma   90.00
#
_symmetry.space_group_name_H-M   'P 1'
#
loop_
_entity.id
_entity.type
_entity.pdbx_description
1 polymer ?
#
loop_
_entity_poly.entity_id
_entity_poly.type
_entity_poly.pdbx_seq_one_letter_code
_entity_poly.pdbx_strand_id
1 'polypeptide(L)'
;MALEYADKTAKVTLAKPLELHGGDLEMYKSHSQTLVLTQLTQVCNLLEVTPSSIFRTAWAIVLQQYTQSNHVVFGSVVSGRDGGHPGAERMVGMLINTVPVLVHVPLAMAASQCIQSVHAYSTDLLEHAHCSLSDIQHWIGTSELFDTILAYANYPQSELHKSNAPRPFSIELQGGEEFVDVPICVAISPKDPDSFDIKITFKCKVVDEAIVQFMAHRFTHVLSVIANITTCDQVIGDIGAISHDEQRLVQGAMKGTQVPLPYDLLHHAFEEKAREHPGLPAVEYGQSVLRYGDLDEQANTLAVKLTALGVQVGHRVAVIMERCLEFPIGLLAALKTGASMMPLDAAFPPDRLKYMLTDASVSVVVSTNEHCDHIAAMMLDIPIVYISSRELALEPTSVFLPHSKQIATALDEAYVVYTSGSSGKPKGVPVIHGGATNVMVHSSAPVGIVQHARVMQFMAVSFDGFQMDMWKCLSHGATLVLRDNDFMETLKLSIDAFACTPTALGLLGHPRNYPRVKVVSVGGEACPLALKDLWA
;
A
#
# COMPACT_ATOMS: atom_id res chain seq x y z
N MET A 1 8.36 35.33 2.13
CA MET A 1 7.38 34.26 1.92
C MET A 1 7.99 33.05 1.21
N ALA A 2 8.46 33.13 -0.04
CA ALA A 2 8.98 31.94 -0.77
C ALA A 2 10.04 31.12 -0.01
N LEU A 3 10.99 31.77 0.67
CA LEU A 3 12.01 31.10 1.52
C LEU A 3 11.44 30.43 2.78
N GLU A 4 10.33 30.93 3.33
CA GLU A 4 9.70 30.40 4.56
C GLU A 4 8.89 29.11 4.30
N TYR A 5 8.54 28.87 3.04
CA TYR A 5 7.70 27.75 2.61
C TYR A 5 8.42 26.81 1.64
N ALA A 6 9.66 27.11 1.21
CA ALA A 6 10.47 26.23 0.37
C ALA A 6 10.63 24.84 1.02
N ASP A 7 10.90 24.80 2.33
CA ASP A 7 11.01 23.56 3.12
C ASP A 7 9.67 22.81 3.30
N LYS A 8 8.54 23.44 2.93
CA LYS A 8 7.19 22.85 2.99
C LYS A 8 6.73 22.31 1.63
N THR A 9 7.57 22.37 0.62
CA THR A 9 7.31 21.79 -0.70
C THR A 9 7.84 20.36 -0.75
N ALA A 10 7.22 19.52 -1.57
CA ALA A 10 7.69 18.15 -1.79
C ALA A 10 8.00 17.96 -3.27
N LYS A 11 9.07 17.24 -3.56
CA LYS A 11 9.40 16.82 -4.92
C LYS A 11 8.29 15.94 -5.49
N VAL A 12 8.07 16.07 -6.79
CA VAL A 12 7.13 15.20 -7.48
C VAL A 12 7.77 13.81 -7.61
N THR A 13 7.38 12.88 -6.75
CA THR A 13 7.90 11.50 -6.81
C THR A 13 7.08 10.72 -7.84
N LEU A 14 7.60 10.63 -9.06
CA LEU A 14 6.95 9.93 -10.16
C LEU A 14 7.49 8.51 -10.30
N ALA A 15 6.62 7.57 -10.66
CA ALA A 15 7.03 6.19 -10.90
C ALA A 15 8.00 6.13 -12.09
N LYS A 16 9.08 5.37 -11.91
CA LYS A 16 9.98 5.02 -13.00
C LYS A 16 9.34 3.93 -13.87
N PRO A 17 9.70 3.84 -15.16
CA PRO A 17 9.25 2.75 -16.01
C PRO A 17 9.59 1.37 -15.42
N LEU A 18 8.64 0.44 -15.48
CA LEU A 18 8.74 -0.91 -14.88
C LEU A 18 9.74 -1.83 -15.60
N GLU A 19 10.09 -1.57 -16.86
CA GLU A 19 11.03 -2.38 -17.64
C GLU A 19 11.98 -1.51 -18.47
N LEU A 20 13.30 -1.66 -18.26
CA LEU A 20 14.34 -1.16 -19.17
C LEU A 20 14.71 -2.29 -20.15
N HIS A 21 13.77 -2.74 -20.98
CA HIS A 21 14.09 -3.74 -22.01
C HIS A 21 14.88 -3.10 -23.15
N GLY A 22 16.20 -3.22 -23.10
CA GLY A 22 17.05 -3.60 -24.24
C GLY A 22 16.89 -2.88 -25.57
N GLY A 23 16.57 -1.59 -25.59
CA GLY A 23 16.59 -0.76 -26.80
C GLY A 23 17.01 0.67 -26.48
N ASP A 24 17.57 1.37 -27.47
CA ASP A 24 17.81 2.82 -27.40
C ASP A 24 16.46 3.56 -27.31
N LEU A 25 15.91 3.64 -26.10
CA LEU A 25 14.73 4.46 -25.83
C LEU A 25 15.10 5.92 -26.11
N GLU A 26 14.33 6.57 -27.00
CA GLU A 26 14.39 8.00 -27.25
C GLU A 26 14.43 8.75 -25.91
N MET A 27 15.36 9.68 -25.73
CA MET A 27 15.56 10.36 -24.45
C MET A 27 14.31 11.10 -23.95
N TYR A 28 13.48 11.56 -24.89
CA TYR A 28 12.27 12.34 -24.64
C TYR A 28 11.10 11.80 -25.45
N LYS A 29 9.89 11.92 -24.91
CA LYS A 29 8.63 11.71 -25.64
C LYS A 29 7.72 12.93 -25.44
N SER A 30 6.78 13.13 -26.37
CA SER A 30 5.79 14.20 -26.30
C SER A 30 4.37 13.68 -26.51
N HIS A 31 3.42 14.19 -25.73
CA HIS A 31 1.98 14.05 -25.95
C HIS A 31 1.40 15.42 -26.27
N SER A 32 0.68 15.52 -27.39
CA SER A 32 0.02 16.75 -27.81
C SER A 32 -1.48 16.53 -27.90
N GLN A 33 -2.24 17.52 -27.44
CA GLN A 33 -3.70 17.54 -27.57
C GLN A 33 -4.19 18.98 -27.75
N THR A 34 -5.29 19.14 -28.47
CA THR A 34 -6.00 20.42 -28.57
C THR A 34 -7.17 20.42 -27.59
N LEU A 35 -7.28 21.45 -26.77
CA LEU A 35 -8.36 21.65 -25.80
C LEU A 35 -9.17 22.90 -26.14
N VAL A 36 -10.49 22.76 -26.18
CA VAL A 36 -11.42 23.88 -26.41
C VAL A 36 -12.02 24.31 -25.07
N LEU A 37 -11.80 25.56 -24.68
CA LEU A 37 -12.26 26.15 -23.41
C LEU A 37 -13.13 27.39 -23.69
N THR A 38 -14.34 27.18 -24.20
CA THR A 38 -15.25 28.26 -24.67
C THR A 38 -15.66 29.27 -23.60
N GLN A 39 -15.58 28.90 -22.32
CA GLN A 39 -15.96 29.75 -21.20
C GLN A 39 -14.74 30.39 -20.50
N LEU A 40 -13.52 30.12 -20.94
CA LEU A 40 -12.29 30.58 -20.28
C LEU A 40 -12.23 32.11 -20.17
N THR A 41 -12.60 32.82 -21.24
CA THR A 41 -12.63 34.28 -21.27
C THR A 41 -13.63 34.85 -20.25
N GLN A 42 -14.76 34.17 -20.04
CA GLN A 42 -15.75 34.62 -19.05
C GLN A 42 -15.22 34.47 -17.62
N VAL A 43 -14.56 33.34 -17.31
CA VAL A 43 -13.94 33.12 -16.00
C VAL A 43 -12.79 34.10 -15.76
N CYS A 44 -11.98 34.38 -16.78
CA CYS A 44 -10.92 35.40 -16.70
C CYS A 44 -11.50 36.78 -16.34
N ASN A 45 -12.59 37.18 -17.00
CA ASN A 45 -13.26 38.45 -16.71
C ASN A 45 -13.94 38.46 -15.33
N LEU A 46 -14.58 37.37 -14.93
CA LEU A 46 -15.24 37.23 -13.63
C LEU A 46 -14.26 37.38 -12.46
N LEU A 47 -13.07 36.80 -12.60
CA LEU A 47 -12.04 36.79 -11.55
C LEU A 47 -11.01 37.91 -11.69
N GLU A 48 -11.08 38.69 -12.77
CA GLU A 48 -10.11 39.74 -13.16
C GLU A 48 -8.67 39.20 -13.29
N VAL A 49 -8.51 38.07 -14.01
CA VAL A 49 -7.23 37.37 -14.19
C VAL A 49 -6.93 37.05 -15.65
N THR A 50 -5.72 36.57 -15.92
CA THR A 50 -5.30 36.11 -17.26
C THR A 50 -5.43 34.59 -17.45
N PRO A 51 -5.58 34.10 -18.69
CA PRO A 51 -5.55 32.66 -18.98
C PRO A 51 -4.32 31.94 -18.42
N SER A 52 -3.15 32.60 -18.44
CA SER A 52 -1.91 32.07 -17.86
C SER A 52 -2.06 31.73 -16.37
N SER A 53 -2.80 32.54 -15.62
CA SER A 53 -3.05 32.34 -14.18
C SER A 53 -3.92 31.11 -13.93
N ILE A 54 -4.90 30.86 -14.81
CA ILE A 54 -5.74 29.66 -14.79
C ILE A 54 -4.91 28.41 -15.11
N PHE A 55 -4.09 28.44 -16.17
CA PHE A 55 -3.21 27.32 -16.51
C PHE A 55 -2.22 26.98 -15.39
N ARG A 56 -1.61 28.00 -14.78
CA ARG A 56 -0.72 27.86 -13.61
C ARG A 56 -1.44 27.25 -12.42
N THR A 57 -2.65 27.72 -12.13
CA THR A 57 -3.45 27.19 -11.02
C THR A 57 -3.86 25.74 -11.26
N ALA A 58 -4.33 25.42 -12.47
CA ALA A 58 -4.69 24.05 -12.84
C ALA A 58 -3.49 23.09 -12.71
N TRP A 59 -2.29 23.53 -13.12
CA TRP A 59 -1.09 22.72 -12.98
C TRP A 59 -0.70 22.55 -11.52
N ALA A 60 -0.80 23.61 -10.71
CA ALA A 60 -0.57 23.55 -9.27
C ALA A 60 -1.49 22.54 -8.57
N ILE A 61 -2.77 22.50 -8.93
CA ILE A 61 -3.75 21.54 -8.41
C ILE A 61 -3.35 20.11 -8.77
N VAL A 62 -2.94 19.87 -10.02
CA VAL A 62 -2.44 18.54 -10.44
C VAL A 62 -1.23 18.15 -9.60
N LEU A 63 -0.22 19.01 -9.50
CA LEU A 63 0.98 18.73 -8.70
C LEU A 63 0.67 18.47 -7.22
N GLN A 64 -0.30 19.19 -6.66
CA GLN A 64 -0.72 19.02 -5.27
C GLN A 64 -1.22 17.60 -5.00
N GLN A 65 -1.88 16.97 -5.97
CA GLN A 65 -2.40 15.61 -5.83
C GLN A 65 -1.30 14.54 -5.87
N TYR A 66 -0.16 14.81 -6.53
CA TYR A 66 0.98 13.90 -6.59
C TYR A 66 1.98 14.13 -5.45
N THR A 67 2.10 15.37 -4.98
CA THR A 67 3.01 15.75 -3.88
C THR A 67 2.35 15.63 -2.51
N GLN A 68 1.01 15.64 -2.45
CA GLN A 68 0.22 15.72 -1.22
C GLN A 68 0.60 16.92 -0.33
N SER A 69 1.16 17.97 -0.92
CA SER A 69 1.56 19.20 -0.23
C SER A 69 0.69 20.38 -0.60
N ASN A 70 0.34 21.20 0.38
CA ASN A 70 -0.37 22.47 0.16
C ASN A 70 0.51 23.54 -0.49
N HIS A 71 1.81 23.28 -0.69
CA HIS A 71 2.73 24.18 -1.37
C HIS A 71 3.45 23.43 -2.49
N VAL A 72 3.29 23.91 -3.72
CA VAL A 72 3.90 23.30 -4.91
C VAL A 72 4.77 24.30 -5.64
N VAL A 73 5.87 23.83 -6.22
CA VAL A 73 6.78 24.66 -7.02
C VAL A 73 6.94 24.06 -8.40
N PHE A 74 6.86 24.91 -9.41
CA PHE A 74 7.19 24.57 -10.79
C PHE A 74 7.89 25.76 -11.46
N GLY A 75 8.69 25.50 -12.48
CA GLY A 75 9.30 26.54 -13.28
C GLY A 75 8.25 27.17 -14.20
N SER A 76 8.25 28.50 -14.29
CA SER A 76 7.47 29.21 -15.31
C SER A 76 8.38 30.01 -16.22
N VAL A 77 8.08 29.91 -17.52
CA VAL A 77 8.81 30.62 -18.56
C VAL A 77 8.23 32.02 -18.71
N VAL A 78 9.08 33.04 -18.60
CA VAL A 78 8.75 34.46 -18.73
C VAL A 78 9.47 35.06 -19.94
N SER A 79 8.86 36.07 -20.56
CA SER A 79 9.36 36.67 -21.81
C SER A 79 10.69 37.41 -21.66
N GLY A 80 10.95 37.93 -20.44
CA GLY A 80 12.02 38.87 -20.12
C GLY A 80 11.90 40.24 -20.78
N ARG A 81 10.75 40.54 -21.42
CA ARG A 81 10.47 41.81 -22.14
C ARG A 81 9.59 42.76 -21.34
N ASP A 82 8.98 42.27 -20.28
CA ASP A 82 7.96 42.99 -19.50
C ASP A 82 8.56 43.97 -18.46
N GLY A 83 9.89 44.10 -18.40
CA GLY A 83 10.63 44.94 -17.44
C GLY A 83 10.55 46.45 -17.67
N GLY A 84 9.54 46.96 -18.39
CA GLY A 84 9.25 48.39 -18.47
C GLY A 84 10.16 49.24 -19.37
N HIS A 85 11.08 48.65 -20.13
CA HIS A 85 11.91 49.40 -21.08
C HIS A 85 11.16 49.67 -22.39
N PRO A 86 10.96 50.94 -22.79
CA PRO A 86 10.33 51.27 -24.07
C PRO A 86 11.11 50.65 -25.23
N GLY A 87 10.45 49.85 -26.08
CA GLY A 87 11.09 49.17 -27.21
C GLY A 87 11.52 47.72 -26.92
N ALA A 88 11.38 47.22 -25.69
CA ALA A 88 11.72 45.83 -25.34
C ALA A 88 10.92 44.80 -26.15
N GLU A 89 9.72 45.15 -26.58
CA GLU A 89 8.86 44.34 -27.45
C GLU A 89 9.46 44.10 -28.85
N ARG A 90 10.36 44.99 -29.31
CA ARG A 90 11.02 44.92 -30.62
C ARG A 90 12.47 44.45 -30.56
N MET A 91 13.00 44.14 -29.36
CA MET A 91 14.38 43.70 -29.20
C MET A 91 14.60 42.30 -29.79
N VAL A 92 15.75 42.09 -30.44
CA VAL A 92 16.19 40.78 -30.93
C VAL A 92 17.29 40.27 -30.00
N GLY A 93 17.07 39.13 -29.36
CA GLY A 93 18.01 38.51 -28.42
C GLY A 93 17.37 37.44 -27.55
N MET A 94 18.21 36.69 -26.81
CA MET A 94 17.76 35.75 -25.79
C MET A 94 17.31 36.51 -24.53
N LEU A 95 16.01 36.73 -24.42
CA LEU A 95 15.40 37.42 -23.27
C LEU A 95 14.54 36.48 -22.42
N ILE A 96 14.18 35.31 -22.96
CA ILE A 96 13.38 34.33 -22.24
C ILE A 96 14.11 33.85 -20.98
N ASN A 97 13.39 33.75 -19.87
CA ASN A 97 13.94 33.29 -18.61
C ASN A 97 12.98 32.30 -17.94
N THR A 98 13.51 31.46 -17.06
CA THR A 98 12.71 30.49 -16.29
C THR A 98 12.86 30.81 -14.82
N VAL A 99 11.74 31.05 -14.15
CA VAL A 99 11.70 31.42 -12.72
C VAL A 99 10.82 30.45 -11.95
N PRO A 100 11.18 30.08 -10.70
CA PRO A 100 10.35 29.23 -9.86
C PRO A 100 9.08 29.97 -9.43
N VAL A 101 7.93 29.30 -9.56
CA VAL A 101 6.64 29.77 -9.08
C VAL A 101 6.20 28.86 -7.94
N LEU A 102 6.09 29.44 -6.75
CA LEU A 102 5.54 28.77 -5.57
C LEU A 102 4.06 29.10 -5.45
N VAL A 103 3.21 28.06 -5.40
CA VAL A 103 1.75 28.21 -5.25
C VAL A 103 1.29 27.56 -3.95
N HIS A 104 0.50 28.29 -3.17
CA HIS A 104 -0.24 27.75 -2.03
C HIS A 104 -1.62 27.27 -2.49
N VAL A 105 -1.88 25.97 -2.38
CA VAL A 105 -3.05 25.28 -2.96
C VAL A 105 -3.65 24.27 -1.98
N PRO A 106 -4.15 24.70 -0.80
CA PRO A 106 -4.79 23.80 0.14
C PRO A 106 -6.18 23.37 -0.35
N LEU A 107 -6.57 22.13 -0.07
CA LEU A 107 -7.82 21.52 -0.56
C LEU A 107 -9.08 22.31 -0.18
N ALA A 108 -9.08 22.98 0.97
CA ALA A 108 -10.23 23.73 1.48
C ALA A 108 -10.30 25.19 1.00
N MET A 109 -9.29 25.70 0.29
CA MET A 109 -9.32 27.07 -0.25
C MET A 109 -10.27 27.15 -1.44
N ALA A 110 -10.97 28.28 -1.56
CA ALA A 110 -11.79 28.55 -2.73
C ALA A 110 -10.90 28.69 -3.97
N ALA A 111 -11.30 28.08 -5.08
CA ALA A 111 -10.54 28.10 -6.32
C ALA A 111 -10.35 29.53 -6.85
N SER A 112 -11.39 30.36 -6.72
CA SER A 112 -11.34 31.80 -7.03
C SER A 112 -10.18 32.51 -6.31
N GLN A 113 -10.06 32.30 -5.00
CA GLN A 113 -9.00 32.87 -4.16
C GLN A 113 -7.62 32.37 -4.57
N CYS A 114 -7.49 31.07 -4.88
CA CYS A 114 -6.25 30.49 -5.35
C CYS A 114 -5.82 31.10 -6.70
N ILE A 115 -6.73 31.17 -7.67
CA ILE A 115 -6.47 31.74 -9.01
C ILE A 115 -6.05 33.21 -8.89
N GLN A 116 -6.74 34.00 -8.07
CA GLN A 116 -6.41 35.41 -7.82
C GLN A 116 -5.05 35.57 -7.12
N SER A 117 -4.73 34.70 -6.17
CA SER A 117 -3.41 34.67 -5.51
C SER A 117 -2.29 34.36 -6.49
N VAL A 118 -2.49 33.36 -7.37
CA VAL A 118 -1.56 33.02 -8.46
C VAL A 118 -1.41 34.18 -9.44
N HIS A 119 -2.49 34.89 -9.75
CA HIS A 119 -2.46 36.06 -10.62
C HIS A 119 -1.66 37.21 -10.00
N ALA A 120 -1.95 37.57 -8.74
CA ALA A 120 -1.21 38.59 -8.01
C ALA A 120 0.29 38.27 -7.92
N TYR A 121 0.63 37.03 -7.55
CA TYR A 121 2.02 36.57 -7.52
C TYR A 121 2.69 36.69 -8.91
N SER A 122 1.97 36.37 -9.97
CA SER A 122 2.49 36.46 -11.35
C SER A 122 2.79 37.89 -11.76
N THR A 123 2.02 38.87 -11.26
CA THR A 123 2.23 40.30 -11.51
C THR A 123 3.44 40.80 -10.72
N ASP A 124 3.54 40.48 -9.43
CA ASP A 124 4.68 40.84 -8.58
C ASP A 124 6.01 40.25 -9.12
N LEU A 125 5.95 39.04 -9.68
CA LEU A 125 7.09 38.36 -10.29
C LEU A 125 7.70 39.13 -11.48
N LEU A 126 6.94 39.96 -12.19
CA LEU A 126 7.43 40.68 -13.38
C LEU A 126 8.61 41.61 -13.06
N GLU A 127 8.58 42.27 -11.90
CA GLU A 127 9.68 43.16 -11.45
C GLU A 127 10.99 42.39 -11.23
N HIS A 128 10.89 41.09 -10.95
CA HIS A 128 12.02 40.20 -10.64
C HIS A 128 12.32 39.19 -11.76
N ALA A 129 11.60 39.26 -12.89
CA ALA A 129 11.72 38.31 -13.99
C ALA A 129 13.10 38.30 -14.67
N HIS A 130 13.94 39.29 -14.39
CA HIS A 130 15.31 39.41 -14.89
C HIS A 130 16.34 38.59 -14.07
N CYS A 131 15.99 38.13 -12.86
CA CYS A 131 16.89 37.32 -12.03
C CYS A 131 17.12 35.94 -12.68
N SER A 132 18.38 35.55 -12.87
CA SER A 132 18.68 34.25 -13.49
C SER A 132 18.31 33.10 -12.55
N LEU A 133 17.89 31.96 -13.11
CA LEU A 133 17.61 30.76 -12.32
C LEU A 133 18.83 30.33 -11.48
N SER A 134 20.04 30.49 -12.03
CA SER A 134 21.28 30.16 -11.33
C SER A 134 21.52 31.03 -10.11
N ASP A 135 21.20 32.33 -10.19
CA ASP A 135 21.32 33.23 -9.04
C ASP A 135 20.28 32.87 -7.97
N ILE A 136 19.06 32.55 -8.38
CA ILE A 136 18.00 32.11 -7.45
C ILE A 136 18.40 30.82 -6.74
N GLN A 137 18.93 29.82 -7.48
CA GLN A 137 19.48 28.58 -6.91
C GLN A 137 20.61 28.87 -5.92
N HIS A 138 21.51 29.79 -6.27
CA HIS A 138 22.61 30.20 -5.40
C HIS A 138 22.12 30.87 -4.11
N TRP A 139 21.14 31.78 -4.18
CA TRP A 139 20.57 32.47 -3.03
C TRP A 139 19.81 31.53 -2.09
N ILE A 140 19.13 30.52 -2.63
CA ILE A 140 18.39 29.52 -1.84
C ILE A 140 19.32 28.43 -1.30
N GLY A 141 20.48 28.20 -1.94
CA GLY A 141 21.44 27.18 -1.54
C GLY A 141 21.05 25.76 -1.99
N THR A 142 20.19 25.63 -3.00
CA THR A 142 19.80 24.35 -3.61
C THR A 142 19.77 24.46 -5.14
N SER A 143 20.27 23.43 -5.82
CA SER A 143 20.24 23.35 -7.29
C SER A 143 18.93 22.78 -7.84
N GLU A 144 18.10 22.16 -7.00
CA GLU A 144 16.87 21.49 -7.42
C GLU A 144 15.64 22.21 -6.83
N LEU A 145 15.10 23.16 -7.61
CA LEU A 145 13.95 23.98 -7.17
C LEU A 145 12.60 23.43 -7.64
N PHE A 146 12.57 22.75 -8.79
CA PHE A 146 11.36 22.18 -9.37
C PHE A 146 11.68 21.03 -10.33
N ASP A 147 10.72 20.11 -10.45
CA ASP A 147 10.80 18.95 -11.35
C ASP A 147 9.98 19.15 -12.64
N THR A 148 9.17 20.22 -12.70
CA THR A 148 8.27 20.48 -13.83
C THR A 148 8.32 21.93 -14.27
N ILE A 149 8.06 22.16 -15.56
CA ILE A 149 7.93 23.50 -16.14
C ILE A 149 6.55 23.64 -16.78
N LEU A 150 5.92 24.81 -16.59
CA LEU A 150 4.74 25.24 -17.34
C LEU A 150 5.08 26.51 -18.14
N ALA A 151 5.06 26.37 -19.46
CA ALA A 151 5.26 27.45 -20.43
C ALA A 151 3.92 27.79 -21.11
N TYR A 152 3.56 29.06 -21.11
CA TYR A 152 2.41 29.57 -21.86
C TYR A 152 2.90 30.62 -22.87
N ALA A 153 2.75 30.32 -24.15
CA ALA A 153 3.15 31.22 -25.21
C ALA A 153 2.01 32.19 -25.55
N ASN A 154 2.24 33.49 -25.35
CA ASN A 154 1.29 34.53 -25.70
C ASN A 154 1.67 35.18 -27.04
N TYR A 155 1.26 34.56 -28.14
CA TYR A 155 1.44 35.14 -29.48
C TYR A 155 0.25 36.03 -29.83
N PRO A 156 0.45 37.25 -30.37
CA PRO A 156 -0.64 38.06 -30.90
C PRO A 156 -1.40 37.28 -31.99
N GLN A 157 -2.74 37.27 -31.93
CA GLN A 157 -3.57 36.59 -32.94
C GLN A 157 -3.28 37.04 -34.38
N SER A 158 -2.82 38.29 -34.56
CA SER A 158 -2.39 38.84 -35.85
C SER A 158 -1.18 38.14 -36.47
N GLU A 159 -0.37 37.44 -35.66
CA GLU A 159 0.79 36.67 -36.11
C GLU A 159 0.49 35.18 -36.32
N LEU A 160 -0.53 34.65 -35.62
CA LEU A 160 -0.98 33.25 -35.72
C LEU A 160 -1.81 33.00 -36.99
N HIS A 161 -2.62 33.98 -37.40
CA HIS A 161 -3.29 33.90 -38.69
C HIS A 161 -2.30 34.25 -39.80
N LYS A 162 -2.24 33.41 -40.84
CA LYS A 162 -1.65 33.77 -42.15
C LYS A 162 -2.37 35.03 -42.63
N SER A 163 -1.82 36.20 -42.31
CA SER A 163 -2.35 37.47 -42.78
C SER A 163 -2.43 37.37 -44.31
N ASN A 164 -3.61 37.57 -44.90
CA ASN A 164 -3.81 37.77 -46.35
C ASN A 164 -3.12 39.06 -46.86
N ALA A 165 -2.15 39.62 -46.12
CA ALA A 165 -1.29 40.66 -46.62
C ALA A 165 -0.35 40.05 -47.68
N PRO A 166 -0.24 40.64 -48.88
CA PRO A 166 0.71 40.16 -49.89
C PRO A 166 2.13 40.35 -49.37
N ARG A 167 2.72 39.27 -48.84
CA ARG A 167 4.13 39.23 -48.47
C ARG A 167 4.94 38.82 -49.70
N PRO A 168 6.09 39.45 -49.99
CA PRO A 168 6.95 39.07 -51.12
C PRO A 168 7.71 37.75 -50.90
N PHE A 169 7.41 37.02 -49.82
CA PHE A 169 8.06 35.77 -49.42
C PHE A 169 7.06 34.83 -48.73
N SER A 170 7.31 33.53 -48.82
CA SER A 170 6.67 32.50 -47.99
C SER A 170 7.53 32.22 -46.76
N ILE A 171 6.89 32.09 -45.60
CA ILE A 171 7.52 31.54 -44.40
C ILE A 171 7.16 30.05 -44.36
N GLU A 172 8.15 29.18 -44.58
CA GLU A 172 8.01 27.76 -44.28
C GLU A 172 8.38 27.55 -42.81
N LEU A 173 7.40 27.17 -42.00
CA LEU A 173 7.64 26.72 -40.65
C LEU A 173 8.28 25.33 -40.73
N GLN A 174 9.59 25.26 -40.58
CA GLN A 174 10.29 24.00 -40.38
C GLN A 174 10.12 23.63 -38.90
N GLY A 175 9.50 22.49 -38.62
CA GLY A 175 9.32 22.02 -37.25
C GLY A 175 10.67 21.85 -36.54
N GLY A 176 10.69 22.12 -35.24
CA GLY A 176 11.82 21.87 -34.35
C GLY A 176 11.32 21.20 -33.07
N GLU A 177 12.14 20.32 -32.49
CA GLU A 177 11.88 19.75 -31.18
C GLU A 177 12.65 20.54 -30.13
N GLU A 178 11.92 21.21 -29.23
CA GLU A 178 12.49 21.87 -28.06
C GLU A 178 12.42 20.93 -26.87
N PHE A 179 13.57 20.65 -26.26
CA PHE A 179 13.68 19.84 -25.05
C PHE A 179 14.28 20.68 -23.94
N VAL A 180 13.58 20.76 -22.82
CA VAL A 180 14.10 21.37 -21.60
C VAL A 180 14.58 20.26 -20.68
N ASP A 181 15.69 20.47 -19.98
CA ASP A 181 16.33 19.45 -19.15
C ASP A 181 15.61 19.17 -17.82
N VAL A 182 14.27 19.13 -17.83
CA VAL A 182 13.41 18.80 -16.69
C VAL A 182 12.67 17.47 -16.92
N PRO A 183 12.25 16.76 -15.84
CA PRO A 183 11.43 15.56 -15.97
C PRO A 183 10.17 15.74 -16.83
N ILE A 184 9.42 16.83 -16.64
CA ILE A 184 8.19 17.15 -17.39
C ILE A 184 8.16 18.63 -17.77
N CYS A 185 7.85 18.94 -19.02
CA CYS A 185 7.57 20.28 -19.51
C CYS A 185 6.19 20.33 -20.16
N VAL A 186 5.32 21.23 -19.71
CA VAL A 186 3.99 21.48 -20.26
C VAL A 186 4.02 22.81 -21.00
N ALA A 187 3.89 22.76 -22.32
CA ALA A 187 3.82 23.92 -23.19
C ALA A 187 2.39 24.13 -23.70
N ILE A 188 1.87 25.34 -23.56
CA ILE A 188 0.51 25.72 -23.95
C ILE A 188 0.60 26.89 -24.93
N SER A 189 -0.05 26.77 -26.08
CA SER A 189 -0.12 27.83 -27.09
C SER A 189 -1.55 27.99 -27.61
N PRO A 190 -2.03 29.24 -27.80
CA PRO A 190 -3.32 29.49 -28.43
C PRO A 190 -3.28 29.05 -29.91
N LYS A 191 -4.36 28.40 -30.36
CA LYS A 191 -4.58 27.99 -31.75
C LYS A 191 -5.67 28.81 -32.42
N ASP A 192 -6.80 28.96 -31.72
CA ASP A 192 -7.95 29.80 -32.06
C ASP A 192 -8.40 30.53 -30.77
N PRO A 193 -9.33 31.52 -30.81
CA PRO A 193 -9.71 32.29 -29.62
C PRO A 193 -10.07 31.48 -28.36
N ASP A 194 -10.71 30.32 -28.55
CA ASP A 194 -11.14 29.42 -27.46
C ASP A 194 -10.41 28.07 -27.48
N SER A 195 -9.36 27.93 -28.30
CA SER A 195 -8.68 26.65 -28.56
C SER A 195 -7.20 26.74 -28.24
N PHE A 196 -6.69 25.79 -27.47
CA PHE A 196 -5.31 25.76 -26.99
C PHE A 196 -4.67 24.42 -27.33
N ASP A 197 -3.49 24.46 -27.93
CA ASP A 197 -2.64 23.29 -28.07
C ASP A 197 -1.82 23.12 -26.79
N ILE A 198 -1.90 21.94 -26.19
CA ILE A 198 -1.16 21.53 -24.99
C ILE A 198 -0.20 20.43 -25.41
N LYS A 199 1.10 20.68 -25.27
CA LYS A 199 2.17 19.71 -25.50
C LYS A 199 2.88 19.41 -24.19
N ILE A 200 2.89 18.14 -23.79
CA ILE A 200 3.61 17.65 -22.61
C ILE A 200 4.80 16.84 -23.09
N THR A 201 6.00 17.28 -22.75
CA THR A 201 7.27 16.62 -23.09
C THR A 201 7.91 16.08 -21.83
N PHE A 202 8.42 14.85 -21.85
CA PHE A 202 8.97 14.20 -20.65
C PHE A 202 10.14 13.28 -20.94
N LYS A 203 11.00 13.08 -19.93
CA LYS A 203 12.15 12.16 -19.98
C LYS A 203 11.68 10.73 -19.71
N CYS A 204 11.61 9.88 -20.73
CA CYS A 204 11.05 8.53 -20.62
C CYS A 204 11.85 7.60 -19.69
N LYS A 205 13.12 7.91 -19.41
CA LYS A 205 13.96 7.16 -18.44
C LYS A 205 13.72 7.57 -16.99
N VAL A 206 13.07 8.71 -16.77
CA VAL A 206 12.83 9.30 -15.45
C VAL A 206 11.38 9.10 -15.02
N VAL A 207 10.44 9.21 -15.97
CA VAL A 207 9.00 9.17 -15.71
C VAL A 207 8.33 8.15 -16.62
N ASP A 208 7.50 7.30 -16.05
CA ASP A 208 6.65 6.37 -16.77
C ASP A 208 5.59 7.09 -17.64
N GLU A 209 5.45 6.65 -18.89
CA GLU A 209 4.54 7.27 -19.86
C GLU A 209 3.07 7.23 -19.42
N ALA A 210 2.63 6.15 -18.76
CA ALA A 210 1.26 6.05 -18.29
C ALA A 210 0.97 7.12 -17.23
N ILE A 211 1.94 7.41 -16.35
CA ILE A 211 1.82 8.47 -15.35
C ILE A 211 1.66 9.84 -16.01
N VAL A 212 2.44 10.14 -17.06
CA VAL A 212 2.32 11.39 -17.80
C VAL A 212 0.95 11.51 -18.47
N GLN A 213 0.44 10.42 -19.05
CA GLN A 213 -0.91 10.40 -19.62
C GLN A 213 -1.99 10.65 -18.54
N PHE A 214 -1.86 10.08 -17.35
CA PHE A 214 -2.77 10.39 -16.24
C PHE A 214 -2.68 11.87 -15.84
N MET A 215 -1.47 12.43 -15.68
CA MET A 215 -1.30 13.84 -15.38
C MET A 215 -1.92 14.75 -16.45
N ALA A 216 -1.78 14.39 -17.73
CA ALA A 216 -2.37 15.11 -18.87
C ALA A 216 -3.91 15.12 -18.80
N HIS A 217 -4.52 13.95 -18.58
CA HIS A 217 -5.97 13.84 -18.45
C HIS A 217 -6.48 14.65 -17.25
N ARG A 218 -5.80 14.56 -16.09
CA ARG A 218 -6.16 15.35 -14.90
C ARG A 218 -6.03 16.84 -15.12
N PHE A 219 -4.94 17.29 -15.77
CA PHE A 219 -4.75 18.70 -16.10
C PHE A 219 -5.88 19.22 -16.99
N THR A 220 -6.28 18.44 -18.00
CA THR A 220 -7.39 18.76 -18.89
C THR A 220 -8.72 18.82 -18.16
N HIS A 221 -8.95 17.86 -17.26
CA HIS A 221 -10.16 17.81 -16.44
C HIS A 221 -10.27 19.03 -15.53
N VAL A 222 -9.20 19.32 -14.77
CA VAL A 222 -9.12 20.50 -13.88
C VAL A 222 -9.35 21.79 -14.67
N LEU A 223 -8.73 21.94 -15.86
CA LEU A 223 -8.96 23.10 -16.72
C LEU A 223 -10.41 23.23 -17.17
N SER A 224 -11.03 22.10 -17.53
CA SER A 224 -12.44 22.07 -17.95
C SER A 224 -13.36 22.45 -16.79
N VAL A 225 -13.06 22.01 -15.56
CA VAL A 225 -13.83 22.39 -14.37
C VAL A 225 -13.65 23.88 -14.06
N ILE A 226 -12.40 24.38 -14.03
CA ILE A 226 -12.11 25.79 -13.77
C ILE A 226 -12.77 26.70 -14.81
N ALA A 227 -12.72 26.33 -16.09
CA ALA A 227 -13.33 27.11 -17.17
C ALA A 227 -14.85 27.20 -17.06
N ASN A 228 -15.50 26.30 -16.31
CA ASN A 228 -16.95 26.31 -16.09
C ASN A 228 -17.36 26.81 -14.69
N ILE A 229 -16.44 27.43 -13.94
CA ILE A 229 -16.76 28.07 -12.67
C ILE A 229 -17.77 29.20 -12.90
N THR A 230 -18.94 29.09 -12.27
CA THR A 230 -19.98 30.13 -12.26
C THR A 230 -20.11 30.82 -10.91
N THR A 231 -19.55 30.23 -9.85
CA THR A 231 -19.62 30.72 -8.47
C THR A 231 -18.25 30.68 -7.80
N CYS A 232 -17.96 31.65 -6.93
CA CYS A 232 -16.63 31.79 -6.32
C CYS A 232 -16.39 30.88 -5.10
N ASP A 233 -17.30 29.96 -4.79
CA ASP A 233 -17.31 29.12 -3.57
C ASP A 233 -16.79 27.70 -3.78
N GLN A 234 -16.59 27.25 -5.03
CA GLN A 234 -16.00 25.94 -5.30
C GLN A 234 -14.59 25.83 -4.72
N VAL A 235 -14.32 24.75 -4.00
CA VAL A 235 -13.02 24.52 -3.33
C VAL A 235 -12.08 23.70 -4.21
N ILE A 236 -10.77 23.87 -3.99
CA ILE A 236 -9.71 23.16 -4.72
C ILE A 236 -9.89 21.63 -4.68
N GLY A 237 -10.33 21.08 -3.54
CA GLY A 237 -10.53 19.64 -3.38
C GLY A 237 -11.60 19.07 -4.33
N ASP A 238 -12.66 19.82 -4.61
CA ASP A 238 -13.74 19.39 -5.50
C ASP A 238 -13.29 19.48 -6.96
N ILE A 239 -12.56 20.54 -7.32
CA ILE A 239 -11.97 20.71 -8.66
C ILE A 239 -10.94 19.61 -8.94
N GLY A 240 -10.19 19.22 -7.91
CA GLY A 240 -9.20 18.15 -7.96
C GLY A 240 -9.76 16.74 -7.80
N ALA A 241 -11.08 16.55 -7.77
CA ALA A 241 -11.67 15.23 -7.67
C ALA A 241 -11.21 14.32 -8.82
N ILE A 242 -11.12 13.02 -8.56
CA ILE A 242 -10.85 12.04 -9.61
C ILE A 242 -12.02 11.99 -10.59
N SER A 243 -11.72 11.85 -11.87
CA SER A 243 -12.71 11.65 -12.91
C SER A 243 -13.48 10.33 -12.73
N HIS A 244 -14.62 10.21 -13.41
CA HIS A 244 -15.40 8.96 -13.42
C HIS A 244 -14.57 7.77 -13.93
N ASP A 245 -13.64 8.00 -14.86
CA ASP A 245 -12.79 6.96 -15.42
C ASP A 245 -11.73 6.50 -14.42
N GLU A 246 -11.11 7.43 -13.71
CA GLU A 246 -10.18 7.12 -12.62
C GLU A 246 -10.91 6.44 -11.45
N GLN A 247 -12.13 6.86 -11.12
CA GLN A 247 -12.95 6.22 -10.11
C GLN A 247 -13.29 4.78 -10.50
N ARG A 248 -13.63 4.52 -11.78
CA ARG A 248 -13.85 3.16 -12.30
C ARG A 248 -12.58 2.31 -12.22
N LEU A 249 -11.43 2.87 -12.57
CA LEU A 249 -10.13 2.19 -12.44
C LEU A 249 -9.87 1.77 -10.99
N VAL A 250 -10.00 2.71 -10.05
CA VAL A 250 -9.81 2.45 -8.60
C VAL A 250 -10.79 1.39 -8.12
N GLN A 251 -12.08 1.52 -8.44
CA GLN A 251 -13.10 0.54 -8.04
C GLN A 251 -12.84 -0.85 -8.63
N GLY A 252 -12.37 -0.92 -9.88
CA GLY A 252 -11.98 -2.16 -10.54
C GLY A 252 -10.76 -2.82 -9.88
N ALA A 253 -9.78 -2.03 -9.42
CA ALA A 253 -8.59 -2.54 -8.74
C ALA A 253 -8.84 -2.90 -7.26
N MET A 254 -9.85 -2.31 -6.61
CA MET A 254 -10.16 -2.53 -5.19
C MET A 254 -10.92 -3.84 -4.90
N LYS A 255 -11.52 -4.48 -5.91
CA LYS A 255 -12.36 -5.66 -5.71
C LYS A 255 -11.77 -6.88 -6.40
N GLY A 256 -11.49 -7.93 -5.63
CA GLY A 256 -11.20 -9.26 -6.16
C GLY A 256 -12.48 -10.01 -6.55
N THR A 257 -12.30 -11.19 -7.15
CA THR A 257 -13.39 -12.12 -7.44
C THR A 257 -14.10 -12.52 -6.13
N GLN A 258 -15.44 -12.41 -6.11
CA GLN A 258 -16.24 -12.95 -5.01
C GLN A 258 -16.36 -14.47 -5.19
N VAL A 259 -15.92 -15.23 -4.20
CA VAL A 259 -15.96 -16.69 -4.22
C VAL A 259 -16.71 -17.17 -2.98
N PRO A 260 -17.68 -18.11 -3.10
CA PRO A 260 -18.28 -18.75 -1.94
C PRO A 260 -17.22 -19.45 -1.09
N LEU A 261 -17.26 -19.27 0.22
CA LEU A 261 -16.37 -19.99 1.11
C LEU A 261 -16.86 -21.44 1.25
N PRO A 262 -15.97 -22.44 1.13
CA PRO A 262 -16.33 -23.85 1.30
C PRO A 262 -16.70 -24.22 2.74
N TYR A 263 -16.29 -23.41 3.71
CA TYR A 263 -16.57 -23.62 5.13
C TYR A 263 -16.89 -22.31 5.83
N ASP A 264 -17.72 -22.37 6.86
CA ASP A 264 -18.01 -21.22 7.73
C ASP A 264 -16.94 -21.07 8.83
N LEU A 265 -16.51 -22.18 9.44
CA LEU A 265 -15.58 -22.19 10.57
C LEU A 265 -14.18 -22.62 10.15
N LEU A 266 -13.19 -21.97 10.76
CA LEU A 266 -11.77 -22.09 10.46
C LEU A 266 -11.24 -23.53 10.57
N HIS A 267 -11.74 -24.30 11.53
CA HIS A 267 -11.29 -25.66 11.81
C HIS A 267 -11.97 -26.73 10.95
N HIS A 268 -13.09 -26.42 10.27
CA HIS A 268 -13.84 -27.42 9.51
C HIS A 268 -13.06 -28.05 8.36
N ALA A 269 -12.22 -27.27 7.67
CA ALA A 269 -11.35 -27.79 6.61
C ALA A 269 -10.36 -28.83 7.17
N PHE A 270 -9.80 -28.57 8.36
CA PHE A 270 -8.95 -29.54 9.06
C PHE A 270 -9.72 -30.79 9.44
N GLU A 271 -10.93 -30.66 10.02
CA GLU A 271 -11.74 -31.82 10.43
C GLU A 271 -12.11 -32.72 9.25
N GLU A 272 -12.43 -32.13 8.10
CA GLU A 272 -12.65 -32.90 6.88
C GLU A 272 -11.38 -33.65 6.46
N LYS A 273 -10.22 -32.98 6.46
CA LYS A 273 -8.93 -33.65 6.13
C LYS A 273 -8.57 -34.74 7.12
N ALA A 274 -8.84 -34.54 8.41
CA ALA A 274 -8.62 -35.56 9.43
C ALA A 274 -9.49 -36.81 9.22
N ARG A 275 -10.73 -36.61 8.77
CA ARG A 275 -11.65 -37.70 8.43
C ARG A 275 -11.27 -38.44 7.15
N GLU A 276 -10.91 -37.71 6.10
CA GLU A 276 -10.55 -38.29 4.80
C GLU A 276 -9.18 -38.97 4.80
N HIS A 277 -8.23 -38.39 5.54
CA HIS A 277 -6.82 -38.77 5.50
C HIS A 277 -6.17 -38.84 6.89
N PRO A 278 -6.72 -39.64 7.83
CA PRO A 278 -6.27 -39.66 9.22
C PRO A 278 -4.79 -40.04 9.38
N GLY A 279 -4.26 -40.85 8.45
CA GLY A 279 -2.88 -41.33 8.47
C GLY A 279 -1.83 -40.31 8.01
N LEU A 280 -2.20 -39.14 7.49
CA LEU A 280 -1.20 -38.14 7.07
C LEU A 280 -0.49 -37.50 8.27
N PRO A 281 0.81 -37.18 8.16
CA PRO A 281 1.50 -36.37 9.15
C PRO A 281 0.95 -34.94 9.15
N ALA A 282 0.41 -34.49 10.29
CA ALA A 282 -0.15 -33.15 10.46
C ALA A 282 0.86 -32.17 11.02
N VAL A 283 1.48 -32.54 12.15
CA VAL A 283 2.42 -31.68 12.88
C VAL A 283 3.67 -32.48 13.22
N GLU A 284 4.83 -31.89 12.99
CA GLU A 284 6.13 -32.44 13.38
C GLU A 284 6.84 -31.51 14.34
N TYR A 285 7.51 -32.09 15.33
CA TYR A 285 8.41 -31.36 16.22
C TYR A 285 9.59 -32.25 16.61
N GLY A 286 10.80 -31.87 16.20
CA GLY A 286 11.97 -32.73 16.27
C GLY A 286 11.74 -34.06 15.52
N GLN A 287 11.89 -35.19 16.22
CA GLN A 287 11.66 -36.53 15.66
C GLN A 287 10.23 -37.04 15.85
N SER A 288 9.37 -36.27 16.54
CA SER A 288 8.01 -36.67 16.86
C SER A 288 7.03 -36.19 15.80
N VAL A 289 6.05 -37.04 15.48
CA VAL A 289 5.04 -36.77 14.46
C VAL A 289 3.66 -37.03 15.06
N LEU A 290 2.78 -36.05 14.94
CA LEU A 290 1.36 -36.18 15.24
C LEU A 290 0.58 -36.23 13.93
N ARG A 291 -0.18 -37.31 13.72
CA ARG A 291 -0.97 -37.48 12.49
C ARG A 291 -2.28 -36.72 12.59
N TYR A 292 -2.92 -36.53 11.44
CA TYR A 292 -4.20 -35.83 11.32
C TYR A 292 -5.30 -36.43 12.18
N GLY A 293 -5.45 -37.76 12.18
CA GLY A 293 -6.40 -38.46 13.03
C GLY A 293 -6.09 -38.29 14.51
N ASP A 294 -4.83 -38.53 14.90
CA ASP A 294 -4.39 -38.40 16.30
C ASP A 294 -4.59 -36.98 16.84
N LEU A 295 -4.30 -35.96 16.02
CA LEU A 295 -4.50 -34.55 16.35
C LEU A 295 -5.98 -34.23 16.57
N ASP A 296 -6.87 -34.71 15.69
CA ASP A 296 -8.31 -34.47 15.82
C ASP A 296 -8.87 -35.16 17.07
N GLU A 297 -8.50 -36.42 17.31
CA GLU A 297 -8.98 -37.19 18.46
C GLU A 297 -8.52 -36.59 19.80
N GLN A 298 -7.27 -36.13 19.87
CA GLN A 298 -6.75 -35.47 21.08
C GLN A 298 -7.40 -34.10 21.28
N ALA A 299 -7.63 -33.33 20.21
CA ALA A 299 -8.37 -32.08 20.27
C ALA A 299 -9.83 -32.29 20.70
N ASN A 300 -10.48 -33.36 20.24
CA ASN A 300 -11.83 -33.76 20.65
C ASN A 300 -11.86 -34.10 22.15
N THR A 301 -10.90 -34.89 22.65
CA THR A 301 -10.81 -35.21 24.09
C THR A 301 -10.65 -33.95 24.93
N LEU A 302 -9.82 -33.01 24.49
CA LEU A 302 -9.66 -31.74 25.19
C LEU A 302 -10.93 -30.87 25.08
N ALA A 303 -11.62 -30.84 23.93
CA ALA A 303 -12.87 -30.11 23.75
C ALA A 303 -13.98 -30.61 24.71
N VAL A 304 -14.06 -31.92 24.98
CA VAL A 304 -14.94 -32.48 26.01
C VAL A 304 -14.61 -31.92 27.39
N LYS A 305 -13.33 -31.89 27.77
CA LYS A 305 -12.87 -31.32 29.06
C LYS A 305 -13.20 -29.83 29.16
N LEU A 306 -12.95 -29.04 28.11
CA LEU A 306 -13.26 -27.62 28.07
C LEU A 306 -14.78 -27.36 28.15
N THR A 307 -15.59 -28.17 27.47
CA THR A 307 -17.05 -28.09 27.55
C THR A 307 -17.56 -28.38 28.95
N ALA A 308 -16.95 -29.35 29.66
CA ALA A 308 -17.28 -29.65 31.06
C ALA A 308 -16.94 -28.49 32.01
N LEU A 309 -16.00 -27.62 31.65
CA LEU A 309 -15.69 -26.36 32.34
C LEU A 309 -16.62 -25.20 31.94
N GLY A 310 -17.59 -25.43 31.05
CA GLY A 310 -18.56 -24.43 30.60
C GLY A 310 -18.08 -23.56 29.43
N VAL A 311 -17.02 -23.96 28.71
CA VAL A 311 -16.56 -23.25 27.51
C VAL A 311 -17.62 -23.36 26.40
N GLN A 312 -17.89 -22.24 25.74
CA GLN A 312 -18.96 -22.07 24.75
C GLN A 312 -18.66 -20.85 23.85
N VAL A 313 -19.53 -20.60 22.86
CA VAL A 313 -19.44 -19.41 22.00
C VAL A 313 -19.39 -18.12 22.84
N GLY A 314 -18.49 -17.21 22.46
CA GLY A 314 -18.25 -15.95 23.17
C GLY A 314 -17.23 -16.04 24.31
N HIS A 315 -16.78 -17.25 24.69
CA HIS A 315 -15.64 -17.41 25.59
C HIS A 315 -14.32 -17.39 24.81
N ARG A 316 -13.22 -17.10 25.52
CA ARG A 316 -11.86 -17.13 25.01
C ARG A 316 -11.03 -18.13 25.80
N VAL A 317 -10.31 -18.99 25.09
CA VAL A 317 -9.39 -19.98 25.66
C VAL A 317 -7.97 -19.58 25.30
N ALA A 318 -7.17 -19.25 26.32
CA ALA A 318 -5.76 -18.95 26.11
C ALA A 318 -4.94 -20.24 26.07
N VAL A 319 -4.13 -20.41 25.04
CA VAL A 319 -3.18 -21.52 24.92
C VAL A 319 -1.78 -20.96 25.10
N ILE A 320 -1.15 -21.24 26.24
CA ILE A 320 0.13 -20.64 26.65
C ILE A 320 1.20 -21.73 26.64
N MET A 321 1.99 -21.80 25.57
CA MET A 321 3.08 -22.77 25.43
C MET A 321 4.17 -22.21 24.52
N GLU A 322 5.35 -22.80 24.55
CA GLU A 322 6.30 -22.71 23.44
C GLU A 322 5.88 -23.67 22.30
N ARG A 323 6.73 -23.87 21.29
CA ARG A 323 6.46 -24.81 20.20
C ARG A 323 6.49 -26.24 20.73
N CYS A 324 5.36 -26.93 20.66
CA CYS A 324 5.21 -28.34 21.02
C CYS A 324 4.03 -28.97 20.26
N LEU A 325 3.88 -30.29 20.34
CA LEU A 325 2.76 -31.00 19.69
C LEU A 325 1.40 -30.68 20.33
N GLU A 326 1.41 -30.33 21.61
CA GLU A 326 0.24 -29.95 22.40
C GLU A 326 -0.35 -28.60 21.99
N PHE A 327 0.46 -27.71 21.39
CA PHE A 327 0.01 -26.37 21.06
C PHE A 327 -1.13 -26.36 20.01
N PRO A 328 -1.00 -27.04 18.85
CA PRO A 328 -2.13 -27.22 17.92
C PRO A 328 -3.36 -27.90 18.53
N ILE A 329 -3.17 -28.86 19.45
CA ILE A 329 -4.28 -29.57 20.14
C ILE A 329 -5.12 -28.57 20.94
N GLY A 330 -4.46 -27.69 21.71
CA GLY A 330 -5.14 -26.65 22.50
C GLY A 330 -5.96 -25.70 21.64
N LEU A 331 -5.38 -25.23 20.52
CA LEU A 331 -6.04 -24.29 19.62
C LEU A 331 -7.26 -24.92 18.93
N LEU A 332 -7.13 -26.15 18.44
CA LEU A 332 -8.24 -26.88 17.81
C LEU A 332 -9.36 -27.18 18.81
N ALA A 333 -9.02 -27.59 20.04
CA ALA A 333 -10.01 -27.88 21.07
C ALA A 333 -10.82 -26.64 21.45
N ALA A 334 -10.19 -25.47 21.54
CA ALA A 334 -10.88 -24.20 21.77
C ALA A 334 -11.89 -23.92 20.65
N LEU A 335 -11.47 -23.99 19.39
CA LEU A 335 -12.36 -23.74 18.25
C LEU A 335 -13.53 -24.74 18.17
N LYS A 336 -13.28 -26.02 18.47
CA LYS A 336 -14.32 -27.07 18.50
C LYS A 336 -15.43 -26.78 19.52
N THR A 337 -15.11 -26.11 20.63
CA THR A 337 -16.10 -25.67 21.62
C THR A 337 -16.87 -24.41 21.22
N GLY A 338 -16.63 -23.88 20.01
CA GLY A 338 -17.16 -22.60 19.54
C GLY A 338 -16.52 -21.37 20.19
N ALA A 339 -15.54 -21.56 21.07
CA ALA A 339 -14.80 -20.49 21.71
C ALA A 339 -13.66 -20.00 20.81
N SER A 340 -13.26 -18.74 21.05
CA SER A 340 -12.11 -18.15 20.39
C SER A 340 -10.81 -18.66 21.00
N MET A 341 -9.84 -19.00 20.15
CA MET A 341 -8.52 -19.42 20.59
C MET A 341 -7.58 -18.22 20.73
N MET A 342 -6.78 -18.18 21.80
CA MET A 342 -5.84 -17.10 22.06
C MET A 342 -4.42 -17.68 22.23
N PRO A 343 -3.64 -17.74 21.15
CA PRO A 343 -2.28 -18.31 21.15
C PRO A 343 -1.30 -17.34 21.81
N LEU A 344 -0.61 -17.79 22.85
CA LEU A 344 0.36 -16.99 23.60
C LEU A 344 1.66 -17.75 23.78
N ASP A 345 2.77 -17.03 23.66
CA ASP A 345 4.11 -17.58 23.85
C ASP A 345 4.45 -17.62 25.35
N ALA A 346 4.77 -18.81 25.86
CA ALA A 346 5.16 -18.98 27.26
C ALA A 346 6.46 -18.24 27.61
N ALA A 347 7.29 -17.90 26.62
CA ALA A 347 8.49 -17.09 26.83
C ALA A 347 8.21 -15.64 27.28
N PHE A 348 6.95 -15.17 27.20
CA PHE A 348 6.59 -13.85 27.71
C PHE A 348 6.61 -13.80 29.24
N PRO A 349 7.00 -12.64 29.84
CA PRO A 349 6.96 -12.47 31.28
C PRO A 349 5.55 -12.70 31.87
N PRO A 350 5.43 -13.27 33.09
CA PRO A 350 4.13 -13.55 33.71
C PRO A 350 3.21 -12.33 33.80
N ASP A 351 3.75 -11.16 34.15
CA ASP A 351 2.96 -9.92 34.23
C ASP A 351 2.36 -9.51 32.88
N ARG A 352 3.10 -9.74 31.78
CA ARG A 352 2.64 -9.45 30.43
C ARG A 352 1.51 -10.39 30.04
N LEU A 353 1.68 -11.69 30.29
CA LEU A 353 0.66 -12.70 30.04
C LEU A 353 -0.60 -12.40 30.87
N LYS A 354 -0.46 -12.17 32.18
CA LYS A 354 -1.56 -11.82 33.09
C LYS A 354 -2.35 -10.61 32.60
N TYR A 355 -1.66 -9.55 32.17
CA TYR A 355 -2.31 -8.38 31.57
C TYR A 355 -3.16 -8.77 30.36
N MET A 356 -2.61 -9.53 29.42
CA MET A 356 -3.33 -9.95 28.20
C MET A 356 -4.54 -10.84 28.53
N LEU A 357 -4.41 -11.76 29.49
CA LEU A 357 -5.50 -12.62 29.95
C LEU A 357 -6.65 -11.81 30.57
N THR A 358 -6.31 -10.79 31.36
CA THR A 358 -7.30 -9.91 32.00
C THR A 358 -7.98 -8.99 30.98
N ASP A 359 -7.20 -8.36 30.10
CA ASP A 359 -7.71 -7.48 29.04
C ASP A 359 -8.64 -8.23 28.08
N ALA A 360 -8.30 -9.48 27.75
CA ALA A 360 -9.12 -10.32 26.90
C ALA A 360 -10.30 -11.02 27.61
N SER A 361 -10.47 -10.88 28.93
CA SER A 361 -11.48 -11.63 29.71
C SER A 361 -11.43 -13.15 29.46
N VAL A 362 -10.22 -13.74 29.49
CA VAL A 362 -10.03 -15.17 29.21
C VAL A 362 -10.79 -16.03 30.21
N SER A 363 -11.46 -17.07 29.70
CA SER A 363 -12.30 -17.96 30.52
C SER A 363 -11.55 -19.18 31.03
N VAL A 364 -10.61 -19.72 30.25
CA VAL A 364 -9.80 -20.91 30.59
C VAL A 364 -8.40 -20.76 30.00
N VAL A 365 -7.39 -21.21 30.74
CA VAL A 365 -6.01 -21.36 30.24
C VAL A 365 -5.71 -22.84 29.97
N VAL A 366 -5.10 -23.12 28.83
CA VAL A 366 -4.55 -24.43 28.47
C VAL A 366 -3.03 -24.31 28.36
N SER A 367 -2.29 -25.23 28.97
CA SER A 367 -0.83 -25.26 28.91
C SER A 367 -0.29 -26.68 29.12
N THR A 368 1.03 -26.86 29.14
CA THR A 368 1.71 -28.11 29.47
C THR A 368 2.26 -28.05 30.89
N ASN A 369 2.49 -29.22 31.50
CA ASN A 369 3.08 -29.30 32.84
C ASN A 369 4.48 -28.65 32.94
N GLU A 370 5.18 -28.48 31.82
CA GLU A 370 6.48 -27.79 31.77
C GLU A 370 6.38 -26.31 32.17
N HIS A 371 5.26 -25.66 31.90
CA HIS A 371 5.04 -24.25 32.20
C HIS A 371 4.23 -24.02 33.48
N CYS A 372 4.07 -25.03 34.34
CA CYS A 372 3.20 -24.95 35.51
C CYS A 372 3.65 -23.87 36.52
N ASP A 373 4.95 -23.76 36.81
CA ASP A 373 5.51 -22.75 37.72
C ASP A 373 5.34 -21.33 37.15
N HIS A 374 5.58 -21.18 35.85
CA HIS A 374 5.43 -19.90 35.14
C HIS A 374 3.99 -19.41 35.15
N ILE A 375 3.04 -20.35 35.01
CA ILE A 375 1.61 -20.04 35.08
C ILE A 375 1.16 -19.78 36.52
N ALA A 376 1.65 -20.55 37.49
CA ALA A 376 1.35 -20.35 38.90
C ALA A 376 1.77 -18.94 39.37
N ALA A 377 2.89 -18.42 38.87
CA ALA A 377 3.37 -17.07 39.15
C ALA A 377 2.38 -15.95 38.76
N MET A 378 1.47 -16.21 37.81
CA MET A 378 0.44 -15.24 37.43
C MET A 378 -0.68 -15.11 38.46
N MET A 379 -0.86 -16.09 39.36
CA MET A 379 -1.96 -16.12 40.35
C MET A 379 -3.33 -15.84 39.70
N LEU A 380 -3.75 -16.73 38.80
CA LEU A 380 -4.97 -16.60 38.03
C LEU A 380 -6.18 -17.14 38.79
N ASP A 381 -7.31 -16.42 38.73
CA ASP A 381 -8.59 -16.84 39.32
C ASP A 381 -9.51 -17.59 38.34
N ILE A 382 -8.93 -18.17 37.28
CA ILE A 382 -9.63 -18.90 36.21
C ILE A 382 -9.11 -20.33 36.09
N PRO A 383 -9.92 -21.28 35.57
CA PRO A 383 -9.49 -22.67 35.39
C PRO A 383 -8.26 -22.79 34.49
N ILE A 384 -7.36 -23.70 34.86
CA ILE A 384 -6.13 -24.01 34.12
C ILE A 384 -6.13 -25.51 33.82
N VAL A 385 -5.95 -25.87 32.56
CA VAL A 385 -5.91 -27.24 32.08
C VAL A 385 -4.51 -27.54 31.57
N TYR A 386 -3.79 -28.40 32.29
CA TYR A 386 -2.51 -28.92 31.83
C TYR A 386 -2.74 -30.15 30.95
N ILE A 387 -2.10 -30.17 29.79
CA ILE A 387 -2.22 -31.25 28.81
C ILE A 387 -0.87 -31.85 28.45
N SER A 388 -0.92 -33.10 27.99
CA SER A 388 0.19 -33.87 27.43
C SER A 388 -0.38 -34.69 26.28
N SER A 389 0.27 -34.67 25.12
CA SER A 389 -0.19 -35.43 23.96
C SER A 389 -0.24 -36.93 24.26
N ARG A 390 0.73 -37.43 25.04
CA ARG A 390 0.77 -38.82 25.48
C ARG A 390 -0.44 -39.20 26.34
N GLU A 391 -0.87 -38.32 27.24
CA GLU A 391 -2.02 -38.58 28.12
C GLU A 391 -3.34 -38.52 27.36
N LEU A 392 -3.50 -37.53 26.46
CA LEU A 392 -4.70 -37.40 25.63
C LEU A 392 -4.86 -38.59 24.67
N ALA A 393 -3.76 -39.18 24.22
CA ALA A 393 -3.75 -40.37 23.36
C ALA A 393 -4.16 -41.68 24.08
N LEU A 394 -4.22 -41.71 25.42
CA LEU A 394 -4.63 -42.92 26.16
C LEU A 394 -6.14 -43.16 26.07
N GLU A 395 -6.93 -42.08 26.08
CA GLU A 395 -8.39 -42.11 25.99
C GLU A 395 -8.87 -41.12 24.92
N PRO A 396 -8.59 -41.41 23.64
CA PRO A 396 -8.96 -40.53 22.53
C PRO A 396 -10.47 -40.50 22.31
N THR A 397 -11.00 -39.33 21.99
CA THR A 397 -12.41 -39.15 21.63
C THR A 397 -12.50 -39.08 20.12
N SER A 398 -13.05 -40.14 19.50
CA SER A 398 -13.14 -40.24 18.04
C SER A 398 -14.04 -39.16 17.41
N VAL A 399 -15.10 -38.76 18.11
CA VAL A 399 -16.04 -37.74 17.63
C VAL A 399 -16.46 -36.84 18.79
N PHE A 400 -16.25 -35.54 18.62
CA PHE A 400 -16.84 -34.52 19.49
C PHE A 400 -18.17 -34.01 18.89
N LEU A 401 -19.23 -33.98 19.69
CA LEU A 401 -20.53 -33.47 19.29
C LEU A 401 -20.86 -32.20 20.10
N PRO A 402 -20.78 -31.00 19.51
CA PRO A 402 -21.08 -29.76 20.23
C PRO A 402 -22.57 -29.69 20.59
N HIS A 403 -22.89 -29.19 21.78
CA HIS A 403 -24.26 -28.80 22.12
C HIS A 403 -24.58 -27.42 21.52
N SER A 404 -25.84 -26.99 21.61
CA SER A 404 -26.32 -25.74 20.98
C SER A 404 -25.54 -24.48 21.37
N LYS A 405 -24.90 -24.45 22.55
CA LYS A 405 -24.09 -23.31 23.00
C LYS A 405 -22.65 -23.33 22.45
N GLN A 406 -22.19 -24.44 21.89
CA GLN A 406 -20.87 -24.62 21.29
C GLN A 406 -20.89 -24.47 19.76
N ILE A 407 -22.03 -24.11 19.16
CA ILE A 407 -22.17 -23.95 17.70
C ILE A 407 -21.85 -22.49 17.33
N ALA A 408 -20.63 -22.23 16.88
CA ALA A 408 -20.23 -20.94 16.32
C ALA A 408 -20.71 -20.75 14.88
N THR A 409 -20.67 -19.51 14.41
CA THR A 409 -20.96 -19.08 13.03
C THR A 409 -19.75 -18.38 12.42
N ALA A 410 -19.81 -18.10 11.11
CA ALA A 410 -18.76 -17.34 10.42
C ALA A 410 -18.56 -15.91 10.98
N LEU A 411 -19.54 -15.38 11.73
CA LEU A 411 -19.47 -14.04 12.34
C LEU A 411 -18.88 -14.05 13.75
N ASP A 412 -18.72 -15.22 14.36
CA ASP A 412 -18.14 -15.35 15.69
C ASP A 412 -16.61 -15.26 15.65
N GLU A 413 -16.04 -14.85 16.79
CA GLU A 413 -14.59 -14.70 16.97
C GLU A 413 -13.91 -16.08 16.91
N ALA A 414 -12.97 -16.24 15.97
CA ALA A 414 -12.13 -17.42 15.86
C ALA A 414 -10.90 -17.32 16.75
N TYR A 415 -10.22 -16.17 16.73
CA TYR A 415 -9.01 -15.98 17.52
C TYR A 415 -8.70 -14.52 17.84
N VAL A 416 -7.80 -14.34 18.81
CA VAL A 416 -7.25 -13.03 19.17
C VAL A 416 -5.73 -13.05 19.07
N VAL A 417 -5.15 -12.13 18.29
CA VAL A 417 -3.70 -11.89 18.25
C VAL A 417 -3.40 -10.55 18.92
N TYR A 418 -2.41 -10.54 19.82
CA TYR A 418 -1.97 -9.30 20.45
C TYR A 418 -0.81 -8.65 19.70
N THR A 419 -0.93 -7.34 19.49
CA THR A 419 0.11 -6.51 18.89
C THR A 419 0.73 -5.58 19.94
N SER A 420 1.93 -5.06 19.70
CA SER A 420 2.66 -4.20 20.65
C SER A 420 1.93 -2.89 20.98
N GLY A 421 1.09 -2.39 20.07
CA GLY A 421 0.32 -1.16 20.23
C GLY A 421 1.18 0.10 20.20
N SER A 422 0.76 1.14 19.48
CA SER A 422 1.48 2.43 19.41
C SER A 422 1.62 3.15 20.77
N SER A 423 0.80 2.79 21.75
CA SER A 423 0.83 3.33 23.11
C SER A 423 1.74 2.54 24.08
N GLY A 424 2.48 1.54 23.58
CA GLY A 424 3.36 0.67 24.39
C GLY A 424 2.63 -0.38 25.23
N LYS A 425 1.29 -0.38 25.24
CA LYS A 425 0.45 -1.43 25.85
C LYS A 425 -0.04 -2.37 24.76
N PRO A 426 0.13 -3.71 24.93
CA PRO A 426 -0.38 -4.67 23.97
C PRO A 426 -1.89 -4.53 23.75
N LYS A 427 -2.34 -4.68 22.50
CA LYS A 427 -3.76 -4.64 22.12
C LYS A 427 -4.17 -5.91 21.40
N GLY A 428 -5.25 -6.54 21.85
CA GLY A 428 -5.85 -7.70 21.21
C GLY A 428 -6.61 -7.32 19.94
N VAL A 429 -6.34 -8.03 18.84
CA VAL A 429 -7.04 -7.90 17.57
C VAL A 429 -7.91 -9.15 17.39
N PRO A 430 -9.24 -9.04 17.55
CA PRO A 430 -10.14 -10.16 17.33
C PRO A 430 -10.32 -10.41 15.83
N VAL A 431 -10.30 -11.69 15.44
CA VAL A 431 -10.51 -12.13 14.06
C VAL A 431 -11.68 -13.11 14.03
N ILE A 432 -12.66 -12.84 13.17
CA ILE A 432 -13.84 -13.70 13.00
C ILE A 432 -13.55 -14.89 12.09
N HIS A 433 -14.32 -15.96 12.24
CA HIS A 433 -14.20 -17.19 11.47
C HIS A 433 -14.24 -16.96 9.95
N GLY A 434 -15.23 -16.22 9.43
CA GLY A 434 -15.38 -16.01 7.99
C GLY A 434 -14.18 -15.27 7.38
N GLY A 435 -13.62 -14.29 8.10
CA GLY A 435 -12.42 -13.58 7.69
C GLY A 435 -11.19 -14.49 7.66
N ALA A 436 -11.01 -15.30 8.72
CA ALA A 436 -9.92 -16.27 8.79
C ALA A 436 -10.03 -17.34 7.68
N THR A 437 -11.20 -17.95 7.50
CA THR A 437 -11.46 -18.96 6.48
C THR A 437 -11.22 -18.41 5.07
N ASN A 438 -11.63 -17.17 4.80
CA ASN A 438 -11.35 -16.51 3.52
C ASN A 438 -9.85 -16.45 3.21
N VAL A 439 -9.02 -16.08 4.18
CA VAL A 439 -7.55 -16.04 4.00
C VAL A 439 -6.96 -17.45 3.86
N MET A 440 -7.54 -18.46 4.51
CA MET A 440 -7.00 -19.83 4.45
C MET A 440 -7.30 -20.52 3.12
N VAL A 441 -8.51 -20.34 2.61
CA VAL A 441 -8.94 -20.89 1.31
C VAL A 441 -8.28 -20.15 0.16
N HIS A 442 -8.05 -18.85 0.31
CA HIS A 442 -7.37 -18.05 -0.70
C HIS A 442 -5.85 -18.30 -0.71
N SER A 443 -5.33 -18.71 -1.86
CA SER A 443 -3.88 -18.77 -2.14
C SER A 443 -3.06 -19.71 -1.23
N SER A 444 -3.42 -20.99 -1.16
CA SER A 444 -2.56 -22.05 -0.60
C SER A 444 -1.59 -22.64 -1.64
N ALA A 445 -2.09 -22.97 -2.84
CA ALA A 445 -1.27 -23.54 -3.92
C ALA A 445 -0.16 -22.61 -4.43
N PRO A 446 -0.38 -21.29 -4.67
CA PRO A 446 0.69 -20.39 -5.11
C PRO A 446 1.81 -20.20 -4.09
N VAL A 447 1.55 -20.46 -2.80
CA VAL A 447 2.56 -20.37 -1.72
C VAL A 447 3.15 -21.75 -1.37
N GLY A 448 2.90 -22.78 -2.19
CA GLY A 448 3.48 -24.11 -2.02
C GLY A 448 2.87 -24.96 -0.90
N ILE A 449 1.75 -24.52 -0.31
CA ILE A 449 1.05 -25.25 0.75
C ILE A 449 -0.02 -26.11 0.10
N VAL A 450 0.36 -27.36 -0.20
CA VAL A 450 -0.48 -28.37 -0.85
C VAL A 450 -0.37 -29.69 -0.09
N GLN A 451 -1.24 -30.66 -0.37
CA GLN A 451 -1.19 -31.97 0.26
C GLN A 451 0.21 -32.59 0.14
N HIS A 452 0.70 -33.18 1.23
CA HIS A 452 2.05 -33.76 1.37
C HIS A 452 3.22 -32.78 1.36
N ALA A 453 3.00 -31.47 1.17
CA ALA A 453 4.06 -30.49 1.32
C ALA A 453 4.50 -30.40 2.79
N ARG A 454 5.80 -30.24 3.02
CA ARG A 454 6.36 -29.98 4.35
C ARG A 454 6.65 -28.50 4.49
N VAL A 455 5.97 -27.86 5.43
CA VAL A 455 6.01 -26.40 5.59
C VAL A 455 6.62 -26.06 6.93
N MET A 456 7.69 -25.28 6.94
CA MET A 456 8.30 -24.84 8.20
C MET A 456 7.46 -23.73 8.83
N GLN A 457 7.00 -23.96 10.04
CA GLN A 457 6.42 -22.94 10.91
C GLN A 457 7.55 -22.08 11.47
N PHE A 458 7.82 -20.92 10.86
CA PHE A 458 8.97 -20.09 11.22
C PHE A 458 8.64 -18.97 12.23
N MET A 459 7.48 -18.33 12.08
CA MET A 459 7.08 -17.14 12.85
C MET A 459 6.82 -17.45 14.33
N ALA A 460 6.82 -16.45 15.21
CA ALA A 460 6.48 -16.65 16.64
C ALA A 460 5.04 -17.15 16.82
N VAL A 461 4.79 -18.00 17.83
CA VAL A 461 3.48 -18.64 18.04
C VAL A 461 2.35 -17.65 18.33
N SER A 462 2.69 -16.49 18.91
CA SER A 462 1.77 -15.41 19.20
C SER A 462 1.58 -14.41 18.04
N PHE A 463 2.17 -14.67 16.86
CA PHE A 463 2.04 -13.81 15.68
C PHE A 463 1.03 -14.41 14.70
N ASP A 464 0.30 -13.55 13.98
CA ASP A 464 -0.71 -13.99 12.99
C ASP A 464 -0.10 -14.80 11.83
N GLY A 465 1.17 -14.55 11.49
CA GLY A 465 1.94 -15.38 10.56
C GLY A 465 2.00 -16.86 10.95
N PHE A 466 2.10 -17.19 12.25
CA PHE A 466 2.02 -18.59 12.71
C PHE A 466 0.65 -19.18 12.38
N GLN A 467 -0.42 -18.42 12.63
CA GLN A 467 -1.79 -18.88 12.38
C GLN A 467 -2.00 -19.12 10.89
N MET A 468 -1.46 -18.26 10.03
CA MET A 468 -1.51 -18.46 8.60
C MET A 468 -0.84 -19.76 8.16
N ASP A 469 0.37 -20.05 8.63
CA ASP A 469 1.08 -21.29 8.31
C ASP A 469 0.31 -22.51 8.82
N MET A 470 -0.06 -22.52 10.11
CA MET A 470 -0.76 -23.63 10.74
C MET A 470 -2.08 -23.95 10.04
N TRP A 471 -2.97 -22.96 9.90
CA TRP A 471 -4.30 -23.21 9.36
C TRP A 471 -4.28 -23.51 7.85
N LYS A 472 -3.36 -22.92 7.07
CA LYS A 472 -3.19 -23.31 5.67
C LYS A 472 -2.68 -24.74 5.56
N CYS A 473 -1.69 -25.14 6.36
CA CYS A 473 -1.18 -26.51 6.33
C CYS A 473 -2.26 -27.52 6.68
N LEU A 474 -2.88 -27.31 7.84
CA LEU A 474 -3.88 -28.22 8.39
C LEU A 474 -5.11 -28.33 7.48
N SER A 475 -5.52 -27.25 6.82
CA SER A 475 -6.67 -27.28 5.89
C SER A 475 -6.38 -27.98 4.55
N HIS A 476 -5.11 -28.17 4.17
CA HIS A 476 -4.73 -28.66 2.84
C HIS A 476 -4.04 -30.03 2.83
N GLY A 477 -3.96 -30.72 3.98
CA GLY A 477 -3.28 -32.02 4.07
C GLY A 477 -1.75 -31.92 4.01
N ALA A 478 -1.20 -30.74 4.31
CA ALA A 478 0.24 -30.51 4.39
C ALA A 478 0.75 -30.80 5.81
N THR A 479 2.06 -30.97 5.96
CA THR A 479 2.69 -31.17 7.26
C THR A 479 3.27 -29.86 7.77
N LEU A 480 2.79 -29.40 8.93
CA LEU A 480 3.35 -28.27 9.66
C LEU A 480 4.55 -28.74 10.48
N VAL A 481 5.76 -28.31 10.09
CA VAL A 481 7.01 -28.63 10.79
C VAL A 481 7.34 -27.49 11.73
N LEU A 482 7.19 -27.70 13.03
CA LEU A 482 7.49 -26.70 14.05
C LEU A 482 9.00 -26.47 14.16
N ARG A 483 9.42 -25.21 14.06
CA ARG A 483 10.83 -24.82 14.18
C ARG A 483 11.38 -25.16 15.57
N ASP A 484 12.43 -25.97 15.61
CA ASP A 484 13.22 -26.27 16.80
C ASP A 484 14.57 -25.51 16.79
N ASN A 485 15.49 -25.88 17.67
CA ASN A 485 16.82 -25.25 17.73
C ASN A 485 17.73 -25.62 16.55
N ASP A 486 17.50 -26.78 15.92
CA ASP A 486 18.29 -27.32 14.80
C ASP A 486 17.62 -27.08 13.44
N PHE A 487 16.67 -26.14 13.40
CA PHE A 487 15.78 -25.94 12.25
C PHE A 487 16.50 -25.68 10.93
N MET A 488 17.74 -25.19 10.95
CA MET A 488 18.54 -24.93 9.75
C MET A 488 18.82 -26.22 8.97
N GLU A 489 19.07 -27.33 9.67
CA GLU A 489 19.26 -28.63 9.04
C GLU A 489 17.93 -29.15 8.48
N THR A 490 16.86 -29.07 9.27
CA THR A 490 15.49 -29.45 8.85
C THR A 490 15.06 -28.67 7.61
N LEU A 491 15.28 -27.35 7.60
CA LEU A 491 14.99 -26.44 6.49
C LEU A 491 15.75 -26.85 5.21
N LYS A 492 17.04 -27.19 5.36
CA LYS A 492 17.89 -27.59 4.24
C LYS A 492 17.49 -28.92 3.62
N LEU A 493 17.14 -29.91 4.44
CA LEU A 493 16.99 -31.30 4.01
C LEU A 493 15.54 -31.71 3.68
N SER A 494 14.55 -31.05 4.30
CA SER A 494 13.20 -31.62 4.35
C SER A 494 12.05 -30.65 4.05
N ILE A 495 12.27 -29.35 3.95
CA ILE A 495 11.18 -28.37 3.82
C ILE A 495 10.94 -28.00 2.35
N ASP A 496 9.68 -28.02 1.94
CA ASP A 496 9.23 -27.60 0.61
C ASP A 496 8.90 -26.10 0.57
N ALA A 497 8.33 -25.55 1.63
CA ALA A 497 7.92 -24.14 1.68
C ALA A 497 8.04 -23.55 3.09
N PHE A 498 8.25 -22.24 3.18
CA PHE A 498 8.16 -21.51 4.44
C PHE A 498 7.85 -20.02 4.23
N ALA A 499 7.31 -19.39 5.26
CA ALA A 499 7.12 -17.95 5.32
C ALA A 499 8.02 -17.32 6.38
N CYS A 500 8.60 -16.14 6.12
CA CYS A 500 9.40 -15.41 7.09
C CYS A 500 9.39 -13.90 6.83
N THR A 501 10.10 -13.10 7.64
CA THR A 501 10.32 -11.69 7.33
C THR A 501 11.46 -11.52 6.31
N PRO A 502 11.49 -10.44 5.51
CA PRO A 502 12.65 -10.11 4.67
C PRO A 502 13.96 -10.08 5.45
N THR A 503 13.95 -9.52 6.67
CA THR A 503 15.11 -9.53 7.57
C THR A 503 15.57 -10.96 7.88
N ALA A 504 14.66 -11.87 8.23
CA ALA A 504 15.01 -13.26 8.50
C ALA A 504 15.54 -13.98 7.25
N LEU A 505 14.94 -13.75 6.08
CA LEU A 505 15.40 -14.34 4.82
C LEU A 505 16.84 -13.91 4.47
N GLY A 506 17.18 -12.65 4.71
CA GLY A 506 18.54 -12.13 4.52
C GLY A 506 19.60 -12.83 5.37
N LEU A 507 19.21 -13.38 6.53
CA LEU A 507 20.11 -14.12 7.42
C LEU A 507 20.31 -15.59 7.02
N LEU A 508 19.47 -16.15 6.14
CA LEU A 508 19.60 -17.52 5.65
C LEU A 508 20.70 -17.68 4.58
N GLY A 509 21.25 -16.57 4.09
CA GLY A 509 22.31 -16.60 3.08
C GLY A 509 21.80 -17.02 1.70
N HIS A 510 22.55 -17.89 1.01
CA HIS A 510 22.30 -18.18 -0.41
C HIS A 510 21.27 -19.32 -0.59
N PRO A 511 20.23 -19.17 -1.45
CA PRO A 511 19.16 -20.17 -1.62
C PRO A 511 19.63 -21.56 -2.05
N ARG A 512 20.74 -21.65 -2.81
CA ARG A 512 21.43 -22.93 -3.14
C ARG A 512 21.74 -23.83 -1.93
N ASN A 513 21.81 -23.27 -0.73
CA ASN A 513 21.99 -24.05 0.50
C ASN A 513 20.75 -24.85 0.90
N TYR A 514 19.58 -24.56 0.30
CA TYR A 514 18.27 -25.13 0.62
C TYR A 514 17.63 -25.77 -0.63
N PRO A 515 18.23 -26.81 -1.22
CA PRO A 515 17.83 -27.35 -2.53
C PRO A 515 16.43 -27.98 -2.56
N ARG A 516 15.80 -28.18 -1.40
CA ARG A 516 14.45 -28.76 -1.25
C ARG A 516 13.36 -27.71 -1.22
N VAL A 517 13.70 -26.46 -0.87
CA VAL A 517 12.75 -25.35 -0.79
C VAL A 517 12.32 -24.96 -2.20
N LYS A 518 11.02 -25.02 -2.43
CA LYS A 518 10.36 -24.67 -3.70
C LYS A 518 9.73 -23.29 -3.65
N VAL A 519 9.25 -22.88 -2.47
CA VAL A 519 8.54 -21.60 -2.30
C VAL A 519 8.98 -20.92 -1.01
N VAL A 520 9.31 -19.64 -1.11
CA VAL A 520 9.53 -18.77 0.05
C VAL A 520 8.55 -17.61 -0.03
N SER A 521 7.77 -17.43 1.02
CA SER A 521 6.92 -16.25 1.18
C SER A 521 7.57 -15.28 2.16
N VAL A 522 7.54 -13.99 1.86
CA VAL A 522 8.04 -12.94 2.76
C VAL A 522 6.96 -11.92 3.08
N GLY A 523 6.92 -11.46 4.33
CA GLY A 523 5.95 -10.48 4.80
C GLY A 523 6.34 -9.77 6.08
N GLY A 524 5.57 -8.75 6.46
CA GLY A 524 5.79 -7.94 7.66
C GLY A 524 6.67 -6.69 7.44
N GLU A 525 7.52 -6.69 6.42
CA GLU A 525 8.41 -5.56 6.06
C GLU A 525 8.50 -5.41 4.53
N ALA A 526 9.00 -4.27 4.05
CA ALA A 526 9.30 -4.09 2.64
C ALA A 526 10.44 -5.04 2.22
N CYS A 527 10.23 -5.83 1.17
CA CYS A 527 11.25 -6.74 0.65
C CYS A 527 12.20 -6.00 -0.31
N PRO A 528 13.52 -5.96 -0.04
CA PRO A 528 14.48 -5.38 -0.98
C PRO A 528 14.51 -6.14 -2.32
N LEU A 529 14.55 -5.42 -3.44
CA LEU A 529 14.58 -6.02 -4.78
C LEU A 529 15.75 -7.02 -4.94
N ALA A 530 16.94 -6.67 -4.46
CA ALA A 530 18.10 -7.56 -4.52
C ALA A 530 17.89 -8.89 -3.75
N LEU A 531 17.13 -8.87 -2.65
CA LEU A 531 16.81 -10.07 -1.89
C LEU A 531 15.76 -10.92 -2.63
N LYS A 532 14.72 -10.28 -3.17
CA LYS A 532 13.72 -10.93 -4.03
C LYS A 532 14.40 -11.60 -5.23
N ASP A 533 15.28 -10.89 -5.94
CA ASP A 533 15.94 -11.38 -7.15
C ASP A 533 16.98 -12.48 -6.84
N LEU A 534 17.57 -12.49 -5.64
CA LEU A 534 18.44 -13.58 -5.20
C LEU A 534 17.68 -14.89 -4.99
N TRP A 535 16.44 -14.80 -4.47
CA TRP A 535 15.60 -15.94 -4.08
C TRP A 535 14.54 -16.35 -5.11
N ALA A 536 14.36 -15.56 -6.16
CA ALA A 536 13.55 -15.89 -7.34
C ALA A 536 14.31 -16.86 -8.25
#